data_AF-B1N8X2-F1
#
_entry.id   AF-B1N8X2-F1
#
_cell.length_a   1.000
_cell.length_b   1.000
_cell.length_c   1.000
_cell.angle_alpha   90.00
_cell.angle_beta   90.00
_cell.angle_gamma   90.00
#
_symmetry.space_group_name_H-M   'P 1'
#
loop_
_entity.id
_entity.type
_entity.pdbx_description
1 polymer ?
#
loop_
_entity_poly.entity_id
_entity_poly.type
_entity_poly.pdbx_seq_one_letter_code
_entity_poly.pdbx_strand_id
1 'polypeptide(L)'
;MIKNKKIIFIIWGLFISVSVIGLLIILLLALQPEQASKSTPKQIQTPQQPNSQQEDKTYNTILKKIEAEVDKLTKNLIENHYQSDGKTLDYIIYNNKEGQKVQEIHYKSDGKTIDYITDYDTKTGNELLKTYYNPDGTVKQAKKCNTKNEEIEKQELEKLEKKEQQLSKELSQEEIDKLSQEEIDKLEQEEINY
;
A
#
# COMPACT_ATOMS: atom_id res chain seq x y z
N MET A 1 -8.65 30.98 18.76
CA MET A 1 -8.76 31.03 17.29
C MET A 1 -7.40 30.72 16.67
N ILE A 2 -7.20 29.53 16.09
CA ILE A 2 -5.94 29.16 15.43
C ILE A 2 -6.16 29.28 13.93
N LYS A 3 -5.40 30.16 13.25
CA LYS A 3 -5.54 30.41 11.82
C LYS A 3 -4.85 29.29 11.02
N ASN A 4 -5.63 28.60 10.17
CA ASN A 4 -5.19 27.43 9.40
C ASN A 4 -4.23 27.80 8.25
N LYS A 5 -2.96 28.11 8.58
CA LYS A 5 -1.89 28.43 7.59
C LYS A 5 -1.76 27.36 6.49
N LYS A 6 -2.07 26.10 6.79
CA LYS A 6 -2.03 24.97 5.84
C LYS A 6 -2.97 25.14 4.64
N ILE A 7 -4.12 25.82 4.80
CA ILE A 7 -5.08 26.02 3.70
C ILE A 7 -4.53 27.02 2.65
N ILE A 8 -3.77 28.03 3.10
CA ILE A 8 -3.13 28.99 2.19
C ILE A 8 -2.17 28.30 1.23
N PHE A 9 -1.36 27.35 1.71
CA PHE A 9 -0.39 26.65 0.86
C PHE A 9 -1.05 25.80 -0.24
N ILE A 10 -2.21 25.22 0.02
CA ILE A 10 -2.97 24.42 -0.97
C ILE A 10 -3.49 25.32 -2.10
N ILE A 11 -4.04 26.49 -1.77
CA ILE A 11 -4.57 27.45 -2.76
C ILE A 11 -3.44 28.02 -3.63
N TRP A 12 -2.30 28.36 -3.03
CA TRP A 12 -1.15 28.89 -3.78
C TRP A 12 -0.48 27.83 -4.67
N GLY A 13 -0.41 26.56 -4.23
CA GLY A 13 0.09 25.45 -5.04
C GLY A 13 -0.73 25.20 -6.32
N LEU A 14 -2.06 25.30 -6.23
CA LEU A 14 -2.95 25.18 -7.39
C LEU A 14 -2.73 26.29 -8.43
N PHE A 15 -2.56 27.54 -8.00
CA PHE A 15 -2.29 28.66 -8.91
C PHE A 15 -0.96 28.51 -9.67
N ILE A 16 0.10 28.05 -8.99
CA ILE A 16 1.42 27.82 -9.61
C ILE A 16 1.31 26.72 -10.68
N SER A 17 0.59 25.62 -10.39
CA SER A 17 0.36 24.53 -11.34
C SER A 17 -0.32 25.01 -12.63
N VAL A 18 -1.41 25.78 -12.51
CA VAL A 18 -2.14 26.32 -13.68
C VAL A 18 -1.27 27.28 -14.50
N SER A 19 -0.46 28.14 -13.85
CA SER A 19 0.48 29.03 -14.56
C SER A 19 1.56 28.28 -15.33
N VAL A 20 2.13 27.21 -14.75
CA VAL A 20 3.16 26.39 -15.42
C VAL A 20 2.57 25.65 -16.63
N ILE A 21 1.37 25.08 -16.49
CA ILE A 21 0.65 24.41 -17.59
C ILE A 21 0.32 25.42 -18.71
N GLY A 22 -0.14 26.62 -18.37
CA GLY A 22 -0.41 27.69 -19.35
C GLY A 22 0.85 28.10 -20.13
N LEU A 23 1.99 28.28 -19.45
CA LEU A 23 3.26 28.58 -20.10
C LEU A 23 3.76 27.44 -21.01
N LEU A 24 3.57 26.17 -20.61
CA LEU A 24 3.91 25.02 -21.44
C LEU A 24 3.05 24.95 -22.72
N ILE A 25 1.76 25.29 -22.65
CA ILE A 25 0.89 25.36 -23.84
C ILE A 25 1.32 26.49 -24.77
N ILE A 26 1.64 27.67 -24.23
CA ILE A 26 2.16 28.81 -25.02
C ILE A 26 3.50 28.46 -25.67
N LEU A 27 4.41 27.78 -24.95
CA LEU A 27 5.68 27.30 -25.50
C LEU A 27 5.47 26.25 -26.59
N LEU A 28 4.51 25.33 -26.42
CA LEU A 28 4.17 24.31 -27.42
C LEU A 28 3.62 24.96 -28.70
N LEU A 29 2.78 26.00 -28.58
CA LEU A 29 2.28 26.79 -29.71
C LEU A 29 3.39 27.59 -30.38
N ALA A 30 4.32 28.18 -29.62
CA ALA A 30 5.49 28.89 -30.16
C ALA A 30 6.51 27.95 -30.84
N LEU A 31 6.48 26.66 -30.52
CA LEU A 31 7.29 25.61 -31.15
C LEU A 31 6.62 24.97 -32.38
N GLN A 32 5.38 25.33 -32.71
CA GLN A 32 4.76 24.95 -33.99
C GLN A 32 5.23 25.93 -35.08
N PRO A 33 6.07 25.50 -36.05
CA PRO A 33 6.53 26.40 -37.10
C PRO A 33 5.38 26.76 -38.04
N GLU A 34 5.24 28.05 -38.36
CA GLU A 34 4.36 28.51 -39.43
C GLU A 34 4.73 27.83 -40.76
N GLN A 35 3.74 27.22 -41.42
CA GLN A 35 3.97 26.64 -42.75
C GLN A 35 4.00 27.71 -43.84
N ALA A 36 5.20 28.12 -44.27
CA ALA A 36 5.37 28.90 -45.49
C ALA A 36 6.67 28.63 -46.27
N SER A 37 6.51 27.90 -47.39
CA SER A 37 7.32 28.01 -48.63
C SER A 37 8.74 27.43 -48.71
N LYS A 38 9.17 27.17 -49.96
CA LYS A 38 10.32 26.34 -50.37
C LYS A 38 11.62 27.13 -50.54
N SER A 39 12.75 26.60 -50.07
CA SER A 39 13.98 26.38 -50.86
C SER A 39 15.16 25.84 -50.03
N THR A 40 16.12 25.18 -50.69
CA THR A 40 17.38 24.59 -50.17
C THR A 40 18.36 24.54 -51.38
N PRO A 41 19.70 24.36 -51.24
CA PRO A 41 20.48 24.03 -50.05
C PRO A 41 21.85 24.74 -49.87
N LYS A 42 22.50 24.52 -48.71
CA LYS A 42 23.96 24.29 -48.66
C LYS A 42 24.36 23.39 -47.48
N GLN A 43 25.37 22.53 -47.69
CA GLN A 43 25.75 21.39 -46.83
C GLN A 43 26.94 21.71 -45.90
N ILE A 44 27.05 21.00 -44.76
CA ILE A 44 28.30 20.54 -44.14
C ILE A 44 28.09 19.12 -43.56
N GLN A 45 29.17 18.32 -43.48
CA GLN A 45 29.25 16.92 -43.05
C GLN A 45 30.30 16.74 -41.93
N THR A 46 30.36 15.71 -41.07
CA THR A 46 29.42 14.65 -40.58
C THR A 46 30.16 13.88 -39.47
N PRO A 47 29.48 13.40 -38.39
CA PRO A 47 29.80 12.05 -37.87
C PRO A 47 28.59 11.11 -37.98
N GLN A 48 28.86 9.82 -38.15
CA GLN A 48 27.86 8.83 -38.58
C GLN A 48 26.65 8.73 -37.63
N GLN A 49 25.46 9.06 -38.15
CA GLN A 49 24.20 8.72 -37.51
C GLN A 49 24.04 7.19 -37.45
N PRO A 50 23.56 6.62 -36.33
CA PRO A 50 22.90 5.33 -36.36
C PRO A 50 21.71 5.39 -37.33
N ASN A 51 21.38 4.27 -37.96
CA ASN A 51 20.20 4.17 -38.82
C ASN A 51 18.95 4.61 -38.03
N SER A 52 18.19 5.60 -38.53
CA SER A 52 16.99 6.10 -37.83
C SER A 52 15.98 4.99 -37.52
N GLN A 53 15.86 3.97 -38.39
CA GLN A 53 15.02 2.80 -38.12
C GLN A 53 15.48 1.98 -36.90
N GLN A 54 16.75 2.05 -36.52
CA GLN A 54 17.28 1.41 -35.31
C GLN A 54 17.03 2.26 -34.06
N GLU A 55 17.06 3.59 -34.19
CA GLU A 55 16.64 4.52 -33.12
C GLU A 55 15.14 4.34 -32.83
N ASP A 56 14.29 4.32 -33.87
CA ASP A 56 12.85 4.05 -33.75
C ASP A 56 12.56 2.68 -33.11
N LYS A 57 13.27 1.62 -33.53
CA LYS A 57 13.11 0.29 -32.92
C LYS A 57 13.55 0.27 -31.46
N THR A 58 14.64 0.97 -31.12
CA THR A 58 15.15 1.07 -29.74
C THR A 58 14.15 1.83 -28.87
N TYR A 59 13.65 2.98 -29.33
CA TYR A 59 12.64 3.78 -28.65
C TYR A 59 11.36 2.97 -28.40
N ASN A 60 10.79 2.35 -29.43
CA ASN A 60 9.59 1.52 -29.30
C ASN A 60 9.79 0.30 -28.38
N THR A 61 11.00 -0.26 -28.32
CA THR A 61 11.34 -1.36 -27.40
C THR A 61 11.42 -0.88 -25.95
N ILE A 62 11.98 0.31 -25.71
CA ILE A 62 12.05 0.91 -24.38
C ILE A 62 10.65 1.29 -23.91
N LEU A 63 9.83 1.93 -24.76
CA LEU A 63 8.47 2.32 -24.44
C LEU A 63 7.61 1.11 -24.01
N LYS A 64 7.63 0.02 -24.78
CA LYS A 64 6.92 -1.23 -24.43
C LYS A 64 7.38 -1.85 -23.11
N LYS A 65 8.65 -1.72 -22.74
CA LYS A 65 9.15 -2.18 -21.43
C LYS A 65 8.63 -1.29 -20.30
N ILE A 66 8.63 0.03 -20.49
CA ILE A 66 8.08 0.98 -19.53
C ILE A 66 6.58 0.73 -19.33
N GLU A 67 5.81 0.56 -20.42
CA GLU A 67 4.38 0.20 -20.37
C GLU A 67 4.17 -1.10 -19.58
N ALA A 68 4.91 -2.17 -19.90
CA ALA A 68 4.79 -3.46 -19.21
C ALA A 68 5.22 -3.40 -17.73
N GLU A 69 6.21 -2.59 -17.37
CA GLU A 69 6.61 -2.38 -15.97
C GLU A 69 5.60 -1.51 -15.21
N VAL A 70 5.05 -0.46 -15.82
CA VAL A 70 3.98 0.37 -15.25
C VAL A 70 2.72 -0.47 -15.03
N ASP A 71 2.30 -1.26 -16.01
CA ASP A 71 1.19 -2.20 -15.86
C ASP A 71 1.47 -3.19 -14.73
N LYS A 72 2.64 -3.82 -14.69
CA LYS A 72 3.02 -4.74 -13.61
C LYS A 72 3.03 -4.08 -12.23
N LEU A 73 3.36 -2.79 -12.13
CA LEU A 73 3.42 -2.03 -10.88
C LEU A 73 2.08 -1.45 -10.44
N THR A 74 1.15 -1.19 -11.35
CA THR A 74 -0.16 -0.54 -11.08
C THR A 74 -1.35 -1.51 -11.09
N LYS A 75 -1.22 -2.64 -11.80
CA LYS A 75 -2.25 -3.67 -11.85
C LYS A 75 -2.61 -4.17 -10.45
N ASN A 76 -3.91 -4.16 -10.17
CA ASN A 76 -4.52 -4.52 -8.88
C ASN A 76 -4.21 -3.57 -7.71
N LEU A 77 -3.52 -2.43 -7.89
CA LEU A 77 -3.40 -1.43 -6.80
C LEU A 77 -4.70 -0.65 -6.56
N ILE A 78 -5.56 -0.57 -7.58
CA ILE A 78 -6.83 0.16 -7.54
C ILE A 78 -7.90 -0.70 -8.22
N GLU A 79 -9.00 -0.97 -7.53
CA GLU A 79 -10.17 -1.68 -8.05
C GLU A 79 -11.39 -0.76 -7.97
N ASN A 80 -12.01 -0.48 -9.13
CA ASN A 80 -13.19 0.38 -9.23
C ASN A 80 -14.46 -0.48 -9.33
N HIS A 81 -15.39 -0.29 -8.40
CA HIS A 81 -16.69 -0.94 -8.40
C HIS A 81 -17.78 0.06 -8.76
N TYR A 82 -18.67 -0.34 -9.68
CA TYR A 82 -19.73 0.50 -10.20
C TYR A 82 -21.10 0.02 -9.71
N GLN A 83 -22.04 0.95 -9.62
CA GLN A 83 -23.45 0.67 -9.35
C GLN A 83 -24.07 -0.14 -10.50
N SER A 84 -25.34 -0.53 -10.36
CA SER A 84 -26.07 -1.36 -11.33
C SER A 84 -26.23 -0.73 -12.74
N ASP A 85 -25.93 0.56 -12.90
CA ASP A 85 -25.88 1.24 -14.21
C ASP A 85 -24.56 1.03 -14.98
N GLY A 86 -23.55 0.43 -14.34
CA GLY A 86 -22.22 0.17 -14.89
C GLY A 86 -21.38 1.42 -15.19
N LYS A 87 -21.76 2.58 -14.64
CA LYS A 87 -21.15 3.89 -14.96
C LYS A 87 -20.88 4.73 -13.73
N THR A 88 -21.82 4.75 -12.79
CA THR A 88 -21.72 5.51 -11.56
C THR A 88 -20.88 4.72 -10.57
N LEU A 89 -19.85 5.35 -10.03
CA LEU A 89 -18.95 4.71 -9.07
C LEU A 89 -19.70 4.41 -7.77
N ASP A 90 -19.49 3.23 -7.21
CA ASP A 90 -20.04 2.78 -5.94
C ASP A 90 -18.94 2.87 -4.86
N TYR A 91 -17.81 2.18 -5.10
CA TYR A 91 -16.62 2.27 -4.25
C TYR A 91 -15.33 2.00 -5.00
N ILE A 92 -14.21 2.43 -4.42
CA ILE A 92 -12.84 2.10 -4.86
C ILE A 92 -12.14 1.34 -3.74
N ILE A 93 -11.47 0.24 -4.08
CA ILE A 93 -10.51 -0.45 -3.20
C ILE A 93 -9.09 -0.02 -3.60
N TYR A 94 -8.26 0.33 -2.61
CA TYR A 94 -6.83 0.53 -2.76
C TYR A 94 -6.07 -0.61 -2.08
N ASN A 95 -5.18 -1.26 -2.83
CA ASN A 95 -4.32 -2.33 -2.34
C ASN A 95 -2.84 -1.88 -2.32
N ASN A 96 -2.02 -2.55 -1.53
CA ASN A 96 -0.56 -2.43 -1.59
C ASN A 96 0.03 -3.31 -2.72
N LYS A 97 1.35 -3.30 -2.89
CA LYS A 97 2.06 -4.04 -3.93
C LYS A 97 1.96 -5.57 -3.76
N GLU A 98 1.65 -5.98 -2.54
CA GLU A 98 1.44 -7.35 -2.11
C GLU A 98 -0.01 -7.82 -2.34
N GLY A 99 -0.89 -6.95 -2.86
CA GLY A 99 -2.30 -7.25 -3.12
C GLY A 99 -3.20 -7.22 -1.88
N GLN A 100 -2.71 -6.69 -0.76
CA GLN A 100 -3.45 -6.55 0.50
C GLN A 100 -4.21 -5.22 0.52
N LYS A 101 -5.47 -5.27 0.94
CA LYS A 101 -6.33 -4.10 1.08
C LYS A 101 -5.77 -3.11 2.10
N VAL A 102 -5.67 -1.85 1.71
CA VAL A 102 -5.20 -0.72 2.53
C VAL A 102 -6.36 0.21 2.87
N GLN A 103 -7.20 0.54 1.90
CA GLN A 103 -8.28 1.51 2.05
C GLN A 103 -9.45 1.19 1.12
N GLU A 104 -10.67 1.51 1.53
CA GLU A 104 -11.85 1.61 0.66
C GLU A 104 -12.46 3.00 0.75
N ILE A 105 -12.88 3.57 -0.39
CA ILE A 105 -13.63 4.82 -0.48
C ILE A 105 -15.01 4.48 -1.06
N HIS A 106 -16.07 4.72 -0.28
CA HIS A 106 -17.46 4.50 -0.68
C HIS A 106 -18.13 5.83 -1.02
N TYR A 107 -18.88 5.85 -2.12
CA TYR A 107 -19.54 7.04 -2.66
C TYR A 107 -21.05 6.99 -2.41
N LYS A 108 -21.69 8.16 -2.44
CA LYS A 108 -23.15 8.27 -2.50
C LYS A 108 -23.63 7.92 -3.91
N SER A 109 -24.95 7.83 -4.09
CA SER A 109 -25.60 7.51 -5.38
C SER A 109 -25.28 8.46 -6.54
N ASP A 110 -24.65 9.62 -6.29
CA ASP A 110 -24.15 10.52 -7.34
C ASP A 110 -22.77 10.12 -7.92
N GLY A 111 -22.10 9.12 -7.33
CA GLY A 111 -20.79 8.62 -7.73
C GLY A 111 -19.63 9.61 -7.56
N LYS A 112 -19.83 10.67 -6.77
CA LYS A 112 -18.89 11.81 -6.63
C LYS A 112 -18.68 12.23 -5.19
N THR A 113 -19.77 12.29 -4.42
CA THR A 113 -19.74 12.65 -3.01
C THR A 113 -19.34 11.42 -2.19
N ILE A 114 -18.24 11.51 -1.44
CA ILE A 114 -17.81 10.43 -0.54
C ILE A 114 -18.85 10.30 0.59
N ASP A 115 -19.25 9.07 0.88
CA ASP A 115 -20.08 8.74 2.06
C ASP A 115 -19.19 8.37 3.25
N TYR A 116 -18.26 7.43 3.04
CA TYR A 116 -17.27 7.05 4.04
C TYR A 116 -15.99 6.49 3.42
N ILE A 117 -14.92 6.50 4.21
CA ILE A 117 -13.64 5.86 3.93
C ILE A 117 -13.35 4.85 5.04
N THR A 118 -12.84 3.68 4.68
CA THR A 118 -12.41 2.62 5.62
C THR A 118 -10.94 2.33 5.44
N ASP A 119 -10.14 2.44 6.49
CA ASP A 119 -8.72 2.05 6.50
C ASP A 119 -8.56 0.64 7.08
N TYR A 120 -7.63 -0.13 6.53
CA TYR A 120 -7.42 -1.54 6.87
C TYR A 120 -6.01 -1.81 7.38
N ASP A 121 -5.90 -2.77 8.29
CA ASP A 121 -4.62 -3.37 8.66
C ASP A 121 -4.19 -4.37 7.57
N THR A 122 -3.07 -4.12 6.90
CA THR A 122 -2.65 -4.94 5.75
C THR A 122 -2.23 -6.35 6.13
N LYS A 123 -1.84 -6.61 7.38
CA LYS A 123 -1.40 -7.93 7.84
C LYS A 123 -2.59 -8.86 8.12
N THR A 124 -3.67 -8.30 8.65
CA THR A 124 -4.83 -9.06 9.16
C THR A 124 -6.09 -8.90 8.30
N GLY A 125 -6.11 -7.90 7.40
CA GLY A 125 -7.27 -7.58 6.55
C GLY A 125 -8.44 -6.92 7.30
N ASN A 126 -8.26 -6.56 8.56
CA ASN A 126 -9.30 -6.00 9.41
C ASN A 126 -9.47 -4.49 9.21
N GLU A 127 -10.69 -3.97 9.42
CA GLU A 127 -10.94 -2.53 9.53
C GLU A 127 -10.23 -1.95 10.78
N LEU A 128 -9.50 -0.85 10.61
CA LEU A 128 -8.87 -0.06 11.68
C LEU A 128 -9.67 1.20 12.01
N LEU A 129 -10.18 1.88 10.97
CA LEU A 129 -10.85 3.17 11.08
C LEU A 129 -11.93 3.26 10.00
N LYS A 130 -13.11 3.77 10.37
CA LYS A 130 -14.16 4.15 9.43
C LYS A 130 -14.53 5.61 9.64
N THR A 131 -14.34 6.43 8.61
CA THR A 131 -14.57 7.87 8.63
C THR A 131 -15.72 8.23 7.71
N TYR A 132 -16.80 8.76 8.27
CA TYR A 132 -17.99 9.21 7.56
C TYR A 132 -17.92 10.70 7.26
N TYR A 133 -18.43 11.10 6.11
CA TYR A 133 -18.37 12.49 5.60
C TYR A 133 -19.75 13.10 5.41
N ASN A 134 -19.80 14.43 5.59
CA ASN A 134 -20.92 15.25 5.15
C ASN A 134 -20.81 15.54 3.64
N PRO A 135 -21.89 15.95 2.95
CA PRO A 135 -21.85 16.27 1.52
C PRO A 135 -20.90 17.41 1.12
N ASP A 136 -20.49 18.26 2.08
CA ASP A 136 -19.49 19.32 1.86
C ASP A 136 -18.03 18.83 2.01
N GLY A 137 -17.83 17.52 2.22
CA GLY A 137 -16.51 16.90 2.44
C GLY A 137 -15.97 17.06 3.85
N THR A 138 -16.70 17.66 4.80
CA THR A 138 -16.28 17.70 6.21
C THR A 138 -16.49 16.34 6.89
N VAL A 139 -15.58 15.98 7.82
CA VAL A 139 -15.73 14.75 8.61
C VAL A 139 -16.94 14.87 9.53
N LYS A 140 -17.90 13.96 9.37
CA LYS A 140 -19.09 13.83 10.22
C LYS A 140 -18.79 13.02 11.48
N GLN A 141 -18.08 11.90 11.32
CA GLN A 141 -17.73 10.99 12.41
C GLN A 141 -16.51 10.15 12.00
N ALA A 142 -15.59 9.90 12.93
CA ALA A 142 -14.56 8.88 12.78
C ALA A 142 -14.75 7.83 13.89
N LYS A 143 -14.79 6.55 13.51
CA LYS A 143 -14.96 5.42 14.41
C LYS A 143 -13.75 4.50 14.29
N LYS A 144 -12.93 4.40 15.34
CA LYS A 144 -11.91 3.35 15.42
C LYS A 144 -12.63 2.00 15.48
N CYS A 145 -12.27 1.10 14.58
CA CYS A 145 -12.73 -0.28 14.60
C CYS A 145 -11.77 -1.06 15.50
N ASN A 146 -12.20 -1.36 16.73
CA ASN A 146 -11.42 -2.23 17.60
C ASN A 146 -11.51 -3.66 17.06
N THR A 147 -10.38 -4.19 16.62
CA THR A 147 -10.24 -5.57 16.19
C THR A 147 -10.32 -6.50 17.39
N LYS A 148 -10.96 -7.66 17.20
CA LYS A 148 -10.89 -8.77 18.16
C LYS A 148 -9.45 -9.28 18.35
N ASN A 149 -8.53 -8.91 17.44
CA ASN A 149 -7.12 -9.29 17.48
C ASN A 149 -6.39 -8.86 18.74
N GLU A 150 -6.60 -7.66 19.31
CA GLU A 150 -5.93 -7.30 20.58
C GLU A 150 -6.32 -8.28 21.72
N GLU A 151 -7.55 -8.79 21.70
CA GLU A 151 -8.05 -9.74 22.69
C GLU A 151 -7.66 -11.19 22.36
N ILE A 152 -7.64 -11.57 21.07
CA ILE A 152 -7.20 -12.88 20.59
C ILE A 152 -5.69 -13.06 20.79
N GLU A 153 -4.86 -12.09 20.38
CA GLU A 153 -3.41 -12.12 20.59
C GLU A 153 -3.08 -12.17 22.08
N LYS A 154 -3.81 -11.42 22.92
CA LYS A 154 -3.66 -11.50 24.38
C LYS A 154 -4.06 -12.88 24.92
N GLN A 155 -5.15 -13.48 24.44
CA GLN A 155 -5.57 -14.84 24.82
C GLN A 155 -4.60 -15.92 24.33
N GLU A 156 -3.97 -15.75 23.17
CA GLU A 156 -2.94 -16.67 22.66
C GLU A 156 -1.63 -16.53 23.44
N LEU A 157 -1.22 -15.30 23.78
CA LEU A 157 -0.06 -15.04 24.63
C LEU A 157 -0.25 -15.63 26.04
N GLU A 158 -1.43 -15.44 26.64
CA GLU A 158 -1.78 -16.00 27.96
C GLU A 158 -1.83 -17.54 27.93
N LYS A 159 -2.29 -18.15 26.83
CA LYS A 159 -2.22 -19.60 26.62
C LYS A 159 -0.78 -20.09 26.49
N LEU A 160 0.10 -19.33 25.82
CA LEU A 160 1.51 -19.67 25.65
C LEU A 160 2.25 -19.62 26.99
N GLU A 161 2.07 -18.53 27.75
CA GLU A 161 2.67 -18.36 29.09
C GLU A 161 2.23 -19.48 30.04
N LYS A 162 0.95 -19.83 30.06
CA LYS A 162 0.42 -20.97 30.85
C LYS A 162 1.05 -22.30 30.44
N LYS A 163 1.30 -22.51 29.14
CA LYS A 163 1.96 -23.72 28.63
C LYS A 163 3.43 -23.78 29.03
N GLU A 164 4.17 -22.67 29.00
CA GLU A 164 5.55 -22.60 29.47
C GLU A 164 5.65 -22.87 30.99
N GLN A 165 4.75 -22.28 31.79
CA GLN A 165 4.66 -22.54 33.23
C GLN A 165 4.31 -24.00 33.56
N GLN A 166 3.48 -24.66 32.74
CA GLN A 166 3.20 -26.09 32.90
C GLN A 166 4.42 -26.94 32.56
N LEU A 167 5.04 -26.70 31.41
CA LEU A 167 6.23 -27.45 30.96
C LEU A 167 7.39 -27.32 31.96
N SER A 168 7.59 -26.14 32.54
CA SER A 168 8.60 -25.91 33.59
C SER A 168 8.34 -26.71 34.86
N LYS A 169 7.09 -27.03 35.21
CA LYS A 169 6.75 -27.87 36.37
C LYS A 169 6.93 -29.35 36.06
N GLU A 170 6.52 -29.78 34.87
CA GLU A 170 6.71 -31.16 34.40
C GLU A 170 8.20 -31.52 34.34
N LEU A 171 9.05 -30.63 33.81
CA LEU A 171 10.50 -30.85 33.78
C LEU A 171 11.11 -30.97 35.19
N SER A 172 10.71 -30.08 36.11
CA SER A 172 11.20 -30.10 37.50
C SER A 172 10.74 -31.34 38.26
N GLN A 173 9.57 -31.90 37.96
CA GLN A 173 9.11 -33.16 38.55
C GLN A 173 9.91 -34.34 37.97
N GLU A 174 10.16 -34.36 36.66
CA GLU A 174 10.95 -35.41 36.01
C GLU A 174 12.40 -35.46 36.55
N GLU A 175 13.00 -34.31 36.89
CA GLU A 175 14.31 -34.23 37.56
C GLU A 175 14.27 -34.80 38.98
N ILE A 176 13.23 -34.49 39.76
CA ILE A 176 13.04 -35.04 41.12
C ILE A 176 12.84 -36.56 41.08
N ASP A 177 12.00 -37.05 40.15
CA ASP A 177 11.69 -38.47 40.00
C ASP A 177 12.94 -39.27 39.60
N LYS A 178 13.80 -38.72 38.72
CA LYS A 178 15.10 -39.33 38.36
C LYS A 178 16.06 -39.39 39.54
N LEU A 179 16.21 -38.31 40.30
CA LEU A 179 17.08 -38.28 41.48
C LEU A 179 16.58 -39.27 42.55
N SER A 180 15.27 -39.35 42.76
CA SER A 180 14.68 -40.34 43.68
C SER A 180 14.93 -41.78 43.23
N GLN A 181 14.91 -42.07 41.92
CA GLN A 181 15.22 -43.41 41.42
C GLN A 181 16.72 -43.73 41.55
N GLU A 182 17.61 -42.77 41.24
CA GLU A 182 19.06 -42.95 41.40
C GLU A 182 19.45 -43.20 42.87
N GLU A 183 18.77 -42.57 43.82
CA GLU A 183 18.98 -42.79 45.26
C GLU A 183 18.45 -44.16 45.72
N ILE A 184 17.33 -44.64 45.18
CA ILE A 184 16.81 -46.01 45.41
C ILE A 184 17.78 -47.05 44.84
N ASP A 185 18.16 -46.92 43.56
CA ASP A 185 19.06 -47.85 42.87
C ASP A 185 20.40 -47.97 43.62
N LYS A 186 20.90 -46.86 44.18
CA LYS A 186 22.12 -46.86 45.00
C LYS A 186 21.96 -47.64 46.31
N LEU A 187 20.84 -47.48 47.01
CA LEU A 187 20.57 -48.20 48.25
C LEU A 187 20.43 -49.71 48.02
N GLU A 188 19.80 -50.13 46.93
CA GLU A 188 19.71 -51.55 46.56
C GLU A 188 21.11 -52.17 46.27
N GLN A 189 22.03 -51.40 45.68
CA GLN A 189 23.42 -51.84 45.47
C GLN A 189 24.24 -51.92 46.77
N GLU A 190 23.91 -51.11 47.79
CA GLU A 190 24.55 -51.20 49.12
C GLU A 190 24.04 -52.42 49.91
N GLU A 191 22.75 -52.79 49.80
CA GLU A 191 22.17 -53.95 50.47
C GLU A 191 22.65 -55.30 49.90
N ILE A 192 22.98 -55.37 48.60
CA ILE A 192 23.51 -56.59 47.94
C ILE A 192 24.97 -56.92 48.33
N ASN A 193 25.71 -55.97 48.93
CA ASN A 193 27.14 -56.12 49.25
C ASN A 193 27.42 -56.51 50.73
N TYR A 194 26.41 -56.99 51.47
CA TYR A 194 26.50 -57.40 52.89
C TYR A 194 26.24 -58.90 53.11
#